data_AF-A0A2R6XMB3-F1
#
_entry.id   AF-A0A2R6XMB3-F1
#
_cell.length_a   1.000
_cell.length_b   1.000
_cell.length_c   1.000
_cell.angle_alpha   90.00
_cell.angle_beta   90.00
_cell.angle_gamma   90.00
#
_symmetry.space_group_name_H-M   'P 1'
#
loop_
_entity.id
_entity.type
_entity.pdbx_description
1 polymer ?
#
loop_
_entity_poly.entity_id
_entity_poly.type
_entity_poly.pdbx_seq_one_letter_code
_entity_poly.pdbx_strand_id
1 'polypeptide(L)'
;MSGTMLKIEKFTEGYSFSLWKIKMESLLKSQGIWAPLIRDKGAMDVASSEYKLMEEKAHSNIILCISDDVIMEVAGEKTAVALWLKLENLYMTKSLTSKLMSDFVM
;
A
#
# COMPACT_ATOMS: atom_id res chain seq x y z
N MET A 1 -26.67 -3.92 -7.65
CA MET A 1 -26.13 -3.60 -6.31
C MET A 1 -25.11 -2.49 -6.49
N SER A 2 -25.39 -1.26 -6.05
CA SER A 2 -24.35 -0.22 -6.03
C SER A 2 -23.29 -0.65 -5.02
N GLY A 3 -22.22 -1.25 -5.52
CA GLY A 3 -21.02 -1.47 -4.72
C GLY A 3 -20.54 -0.09 -4.30
N THR A 4 -20.66 0.20 -3.01
CA THR A 4 -20.11 1.41 -2.41
C THR A 4 -18.63 1.40 -2.74
N MET A 5 -18.22 2.21 -3.71
CA MET A 5 -16.81 2.40 -4.05
C MET A 5 -16.19 3.00 -2.78
N LEU A 6 -15.58 2.17 -1.95
CA LEU A 6 -14.85 2.60 -0.76
C LEU A 6 -13.68 3.44 -1.28
N LYS A 7 -13.91 4.75 -1.42
CA LYS A 7 -12.87 5.69 -1.80
C LYS A 7 -11.98 5.87 -0.58
N ILE A 8 -10.89 5.11 -0.55
CA ILE A 8 -9.78 5.44 0.35
C ILE A 8 -9.25 6.80 -0.10
N GLU A 9 -9.14 7.73 0.84
CA GLU A 9 -8.46 9.00 0.58
C GLU A 9 -7.02 8.74 0.18
N LYS A 10 -6.54 9.45 -0.84
CA LYS A 10 -5.16 9.31 -1.28
C LYS A 10 -4.21 9.63 -0.11
N PHE A 11 -3.21 8.78 0.09
CA PHE A 11 -2.13 9.08 1.03
C PHE A 11 -1.31 10.28 0.54
N THR A 12 -1.06 11.21 1.45
CA THR A 12 -0.16 12.36 1.27
C THR A 12 0.81 12.40 2.46
N GLU A 13 1.99 13.02 2.29
CA GLU A 13 3.07 13.02 3.29
C GLU A 13 2.69 13.65 4.65
N GLY A 14 1.58 14.40 4.73
CA GLY A 14 1.06 15.00 5.97
C GLY A 14 -0.01 14.17 6.70
N TYR A 15 -0.43 13.03 6.14
CA TYR A 15 -1.45 12.17 6.74
C TYR A 15 -0.82 10.99 7.50
N SER A 16 -1.56 10.41 8.44
CA SER A 16 -1.11 9.21 9.15
C SER A 16 -0.99 8.02 8.19
N PHE A 17 0.24 7.70 7.79
CA PHE A 17 0.54 6.53 6.95
C PHE A 17 0.00 5.24 7.58
N SER A 18 0.10 5.10 8.91
CA SER A 18 -0.44 3.95 9.63
C SER A 18 -1.95 3.77 9.43
N LEU A 19 -2.72 4.87 9.45
CA LEU A 19 -4.17 4.82 9.23
C LEU A 19 -4.50 4.49 7.77
N TRP A 20 -3.80 5.12 6.82
CA TRP A 20 -3.99 4.81 5.40
C TRP A 20 -3.65 3.34 5.11
N LYS A 21 -2.56 2.84 5.66
CA LYS A 21 -2.13 1.44 5.53
C LYS A 21 -3.23 0.49 5.98
N ILE A 22 -3.80 0.68 7.17
CA ILE A 22 -4.90 -0.17 7.70
C ILE A 22 -6.11 -0.17 6.75
N LYS A 23 -6.50 1.01 6.24
CA LYS A 23 -7.59 1.13 5.27
C LYS A 23 -7.27 0.38 3.96
N MET A 24 -6.06 0.55 3.45
CA MET A 24 -5.62 -0.05 2.19
C MET A 24 -5.54 -1.57 2.28
N GLU A 25 -4.98 -2.10 3.37
CA GLU A 25 -4.98 -3.55 3.62
C GLU A 25 -6.40 -4.12 3.63
N SER A 26 -7.33 -3.42 4.31
CA SER A 26 -8.73 -3.85 4.40
C SER A 26 -9.40 -3.89 3.03
N LEU A 27 -9.14 -2.90 2.16
CA LEU A 27 -9.64 -2.86 0.79
C LEU A 27 -9.10 -4.03 -0.03
N LEU A 28 -7.78 -4.23 -0.05
CA LEU A 28 -7.15 -5.30 -0.82
C LEU A 28 -7.62 -6.69 -0.36
N LYS A 29 -7.80 -6.89 0.96
CA LYS A 29 -8.38 -8.12 1.53
C LYS A 29 -9.83 -8.31 1.13
N SER A 30 -10.65 -7.26 1.19
CA SER A 30 -12.08 -7.33 0.80
C SER A 30 -12.28 -7.64 -0.69
N GLN A 31 -11.34 -7.24 -1.53
CA GLN A 31 -11.34 -7.53 -2.96
C GLN A 31 -10.68 -8.87 -3.30
N GLY A 32 -10.10 -9.57 -2.32
CA GLY A 32 -9.38 -10.80 -2.56
C GLY A 32 -8.14 -10.61 -3.43
N ILE A 33 -7.41 -9.49 -3.29
CA ILE A 33 -6.16 -9.20 -4.03
C ILE A 33 -4.98 -8.95 -3.09
N TRP A 34 -5.05 -9.43 -1.86
CA TRP A 34 -4.02 -9.24 -0.83
C TRP A 34 -2.84 -10.21 -0.94
N ALA A 35 -3.05 -11.44 -1.45
CA ALA A 35 -2.01 -12.47 -1.44
C ALA A 35 -0.67 -12.08 -2.11
N PRO A 36 -0.62 -11.28 -3.19
CA PRO A 36 0.65 -10.90 -3.81
C PRO A 36 1.56 -10.03 -2.93
N LEU A 37 1.01 -9.42 -1.87
CA LEU A 37 1.77 -8.64 -0.89
C LEU A 37 2.39 -9.53 0.20
N ILE A 38 1.93 -10.77 0.32
CA ILE A 38 2.48 -11.73 1.30
C ILE A 38 3.77 -12.30 0.70
N ARG A 39 4.89 -12.14 1.41
CA ARG A 39 6.23 -12.58 0.97
C ARG A 39 6.37 -14.10 0.83
N ASP A 40 5.40 -14.86 1.32
CA ASP A 40 5.43 -16.31 1.30
C ASP A 40 4.99 -16.82 -0.09
N LYS A 41 5.96 -16.92 -0.99
CA LYS A 41 5.82 -17.45 -2.36
C LYS A 41 5.31 -18.91 -2.40
N GLY A 42 5.12 -19.56 -1.25
CA GLY A 42 4.92 -21.01 -1.15
C GLY A 42 3.51 -21.54 -1.46
N ALA A 43 2.49 -20.68 -1.56
CA ALA A 43 1.09 -21.16 -1.60
C ALA A 43 0.36 -20.97 -2.94
N MET A 44 0.88 -20.17 -3.87
CA MET A 44 0.20 -19.86 -5.12
C MET A 44 1.12 -20.13 -6.30
N ASP A 45 0.62 -20.84 -7.31
CA ASP A 45 1.32 -20.96 -8.58
C ASP A 45 1.50 -19.56 -9.18
N VAL A 46 2.69 -19.00 -8.99
CA VAL A 46 3.10 -17.67 -9.47
C VAL A 46 3.02 -17.61 -11.01
N ALA A 47 2.94 -18.75 -11.70
CA ALA A 47 2.73 -18.82 -13.14
C ALA A 47 1.25 -18.72 -13.57
N SER A 48 0.30 -18.85 -12.64
CA SER A 48 -1.13 -18.75 -12.96
C SER A 48 -1.50 -17.35 -13.44
N SER A 49 -2.35 -17.28 -14.47
CA SER A 49 -2.88 -16.02 -15.00
C SER A 49 -3.70 -15.25 -13.94
N GLU A 50 -4.35 -15.97 -13.03
CA GLU A 50 -5.10 -15.40 -11.92
C GLU A 50 -4.19 -14.67 -10.93
N TYR A 51 -3.05 -15.27 -10.56
CA TYR A 51 -2.08 -14.61 -9.68
C TYR A 51 -1.50 -13.34 -10.31
N LYS A 52 -1.13 -13.38 -11.59
CA LYS A 52 -0.64 -12.18 -12.31
C LYS A 52 -1.67 -11.05 -12.31
N LEU A 53 -2.93 -11.39 -12.59
CA LEU A 53 -4.02 -10.41 -12.54
C LEU A 53 -4.21 -9.84 -11.13
N MET A 54 -4.10 -10.67 -10.11
CA MET A 54 -4.17 -10.28 -8.71
C MET A 54 -3.04 -9.31 -8.35
N GLU A 55 -1.81 -9.60 -8.79
CA GLU A 55 -0.63 -8.77 -8.59
C GLU A 55 -0.79 -7.40 -9.27
N GLU A 56 -1.17 -7.37 -10.55
CA GLU A 56 -1.40 -6.15 -11.32
C GLU A 56 -2.50 -5.28 -10.69
N LYS A 57 -3.60 -5.91 -10.24
CA LYS A 57 -4.68 -5.21 -9.53
C LYS A 57 -4.21 -4.63 -8.21
N ALA A 58 -3.46 -5.40 -7.42
CA ALA A 58 -2.96 -4.94 -6.13
C ALA A 58 -2.01 -3.75 -6.30
N HIS A 59 -1.06 -3.85 -7.23
CA HIS A 59 -0.13 -2.78 -7.58
C HIS A 59 -0.89 -1.51 -8.02
N SER A 60 -1.80 -1.64 -8.99
CA SER A 60 -2.56 -0.51 -9.52
C SER A 60 -3.42 0.17 -8.45
N ASN A 61 -4.11 -0.61 -7.61
CA ASN A 61 -4.92 -0.05 -6.52
C ASN A 61 -4.08 0.78 -5.54
N ILE A 62 -2.87 0.31 -5.20
CA ILE A 62 -1.96 1.05 -4.30
C ILE A 62 -1.54 2.37 -4.95
N ILE A 63 -1.09 2.35 -6.21
CA ILE A 63 -0.68 3.56 -6.94
C ILE A 63 -1.82 4.58 -7.05
N LEU A 64 -3.05 4.12 -7.31
CA LEU A 64 -4.21 5.01 -7.42
C LEU A 64 -4.63 5.64 -6.08
N CYS A 65 -4.21 5.05 -4.95
CA CYS A 65 -4.55 5.50 -3.60
C CYS A 65 -3.42 6.29 -2.91
N ILE A 66 -2.40 6.73 -3.64
CA ILE A 66 -1.33 7.61 -3.16
C ILE A 66 -1.25 8.89 -4.00
N SER A 67 -0.62 9.95 -3.49
CA SER A 67 -0.44 11.22 -4.21
C SER A 67 0.69 11.15 -5.22
N ASP A 68 0.67 12.08 -6.19
CA ASP A 68 1.63 12.11 -7.30
C ASP A 68 3.08 12.26 -6.81
N ASP A 69 3.32 13.03 -5.75
CA ASP A 69 4.65 13.17 -5.13
C ASP A 69 5.16 11.81 -4.61
N VAL A 70 4.29 11.05 -3.94
CA VAL A 70 4.63 9.71 -3.42
C VAL A 70 4.82 8.72 -4.57
N ILE A 71 4.05 8.84 -5.67
CA ILE A 71 4.23 8.03 -6.89
C ILE A 71 5.66 8.20 -7.42
N MET A 72 6.18 9.43 -7.45
CA MET A 72 7.54 9.69 -7.93
C MET A 72 8.62 8.98 -7.08
N GLU A 73 8.42 8.88 -5.76
CA GLU A 73 9.35 8.16 -4.87
C GLU A 73 9.34 6.64 -5.11
N VAL A 74 8.20 6.07 -5.52
CA VAL A 74 8.01 4.62 -5.68
C VAL A 74 7.95 4.13 -7.12
N ALA A 75 8.13 5.02 -8.12
CA ALA A 75 7.99 4.71 -9.55
C ALA A 75 8.88 3.55 -10.06
N GLY A 76 9.98 3.25 -9.36
CA GLY A 76 10.85 2.11 -9.68
C GLY A 76 10.29 0.73 -9.29
N GLU A 77 9.27 0.68 -8.45
CA GLU A 77 8.75 -0.58 -7.91
C GLU A 77 7.70 -1.21 -8.82
N LYS A 78 8.06 -2.32 -9.46
CA LYS A 78 7.22 -3.00 -10.47
C LYS A 78 6.27 -4.05 -9.92
N THR A 79 6.47 -4.48 -8.67
CA THR A 79 5.67 -5.53 -8.04
C THR A 79 4.90 -4.95 -6.85
N ALA A 80 3.71 -5.48 -6.57
CA ALA A 80 2.88 -5.00 -5.47
C ALA A 80 3.61 -5.10 -4.12
N VAL A 81 4.36 -6.19 -3.90
CA VAL A 81 5.14 -6.40 -2.68
C VAL A 81 6.29 -5.39 -2.54
N ALA A 82 7.06 -5.12 -3.59
CA ALA A 82 8.16 -4.17 -3.53
C ALA A 82 7.67 -2.74 -3.27
N LEU A 83 6.57 -2.36 -3.94
CA LEU A 83 5.87 -1.10 -3.73
C LEU A 83 5.43 -0.94 -2.28
N TRP A 84 4.75 -1.95 -1.73
CA TRP A 84 4.26 -1.92 -0.35
C TRP A 84 5.39 -1.76 0.67
N LEU A 85 6.46 -2.54 0.52
CA LEU A 85 7.62 -2.49 1.42
C LEU A 85 8.36 -1.16 1.35
N LYS A 86 8.46 -0.55 0.17
CA LYS A 86 9.09 0.76 0.01
C LYS A 86 8.28 1.84 0.73
N LEU A 87 6.95 1.83 0.59
CA LEU A 87 6.07 2.75 1.32
C LEU A 87 6.22 2.58 2.84
N GLU A 88 6.28 1.34 3.33
CA GLU A 88 6.55 1.09 4.75
C GLU A 88 7.91 1.68 5.18
N ASN A 89 8.97 1.42 4.43
CA ASN A 89 10.31 1.92 4.75
C ASN A 89 10.38 3.45 4.75
N LEU A 90 9.73 4.12 3.78
CA LEU A 90 9.72 5.57 3.67
C LEU A 90 8.91 6.24 4.77
N TYR A 91 7.73 5.70 5.11
CA TYR A 91 6.74 6.45 5.91
C TYR A 91 6.44 5.87 7.29
N MET A 92 6.75 4.60 7.59
CA MET A 92 6.72 4.12 9.00
C MET A 92 7.89 4.69 9.81
N THR A 93 9.08 4.78 9.21
CA THR A 93 10.26 5.33 9.89
C THR A 93 10.15 6.84 10.12
N LYS A 94 9.68 7.60 9.11
CA LYS A 94 9.37 9.04 9.23
C LYS A 94 8.25 9.32 10.25
N SER A 95 7.24 8.46 10.35
CA SER A 95 6.16 8.62 11.34
C SER A 95 6.65 8.47 12.79
N LEU A 96 7.63 7.59 13.04
CA LEU A 96 8.22 7.42 14.37
C LEU A 96 9.07 8.63 14.75
N THR A 97 9.92 9.13 13.86
CA THR A 97 10.75 10.31 14.12
C THR A 97 9.93 11.60 14.21
N SER A 98 8.90 11.77 13.39
CA SER A 98 7.98 12.92 13.46
C SER A 98 7.24 12.97 14.79
N LYS A 99 6.72 11.83 15.27
CA LYS A 99 6.04 11.74 16.57
C LYS A 99 6.99 11.96 17.75
N LEU A 100 8.21 11.39 17.69
CA LEU A 100 9.23 11.62 18.73
C LEU A 100 9.70 13.08 18.79
N MET A 101 9.82 13.76 17.65
CA MET A 101 10.19 15.17 17.60
C MET A 101 9.06 16.09 18.09
N SER A 102 7.78 15.77 17.83
CA SER A 102 6.67 16.55 18.39
C SER A 102 6.56 16.41 19.90
N ASP A 103 6.87 15.23 20.45
CA ASP A 103 6.79 14.94 21.88
C ASP A 103 7.97 15.51 22.69
N PHE A 104 9.08 15.90 22.03
CA PHE A 104 10.25 16.53 22.68
C PHE A 104 10.20 18.07 22.69
N VAL A 105 9.22 18.68 22.01
CA VAL A 105 9.10 20.15 21.86
C VAL A 105 7.93 20.73 22.69
N MET A 106 7.37 19.96 23.62
CA MET A 106 6.53 20.47 24.73
C MET A 106 7.20 20.24 26.08
#